data_AF-J4K7X8-F1
#
_entry.id   AF-J4K7X8-F1
#
_cell.length_a   1.000
_cell.length_b   1.000
_cell.length_c   1.000
_cell.angle_alpha   90.00
_cell.angle_beta   90.00
_cell.angle_gamma   90.00
#
_symmetry.space_group_name_H-M   'P 1'
#
loop_
_entity.id
_entity.type
_entity.pdbx_description
1 polymer ?
#
loop_
_entity_poly.entity_id
_entity_poly.type
_entity_poly.pdbx_seq_one_letter_code
_entity_poly.pdbx_strand_id
1 'polypeptide(L)' 'MIIEIIKNDKYISRKKIGEMVGYSEKTISKYIQEIGNIRYVGRGKAGHWEIDE' A
#
# COMPACT_ATOMS: atom_id res chain seq x y z
N MET A 1 4.53 -5.81 -8.55
CA MET A 1 4.55 -4.33 -8.62
C MET A 1 4.16 -3.64 -7.30
N ILE A 2 2.87 -3.55 -6.90
CA ILE A 2 2.48 -2.83 -5.66
C ILE A 2 3.09 -3.45 -4.40
N ILE A 3 3.11 -4.79 -4.31
CA ILE A 3 3.76 -5.52 -3.21
C ILE A 3 5.24 -5.16 -3.10
N GLU A 4 5.97 -5.07 -4.21
CA GLU A 4 7.40 -4.75 -4.21
C GLU A 4 7.66 -3.32 -3.75
N ILE A 5 6.80 -2.37 -4.14
CA ILE A 5 6.87 -0.99 -3.65
C ILE A 5 6.69 -0.96 -2.13
N ILE A 6 5.70 -1.70 -1.61
CA ILE A 6 5.43 -1.79 -0.17
C ILE A 6 6.54 -2.52 0.58
N LYS A 7 7.15 -3.56 -0.01
CA LYS A 7 8.32 -4.26 0.57
C LYS A 7 9.54 -3.33 0.68
N ASN A 8 9.73 -2.45 -0.30
CA ASN A 8 10.84 -1.50 -0.29
C ASN A 8 10.62 -0.33 0.68
N ASP A 9 9.36 0.13 0.84
CA ASP A 9 9.00 1.18 1.80
C ASP A 9 7.66 0.86 2.46
N LYS A 10 7.71 0.29 3.68
CA LYS A 10 6.50 -0.06 4.44
C LYS A 10 5.72 1.15 4.95
N TYR A 11 6.26 2.37 4.91
CA TYR A 11 5.56 3.58 5.36
C TYR A 11 4.93 4.37 4.19
N ILE A 12 5.05 3.87 2.96
CA ILE A 12 4.56 4.55 1.78
C ILE A 12 3.03 4.74 1.83
N SER A 13 2.57 5.94 1.48
CA SER A 13 1.13 6.21 1.35
C SER A 13 0.55 5.67 0.05
N ARG A 14 -0.74 5.30 0.05
CA ARG A 14 -1.46 4.87 -1.16
C ARG A 14 -1.43 5.92 -2.26
N LYS A 15 -1.53 7.20 -1.89
CA LYS A 15 -1.37 8.32 -2.82
C LYS A 15 -0.01 8.27 -3.52
N LYS A 16 1.08 8.08 -2.78
CA LYS A 16 2.43 8.02 -3.35
C LYS A 16 2.62 6.79 -4.25
N ILE A 17 2.10 5.63 -3.85
CA ILE A 17 2.07 4.45 -4.73
C ILE A 17 1.38 4.80 -6.04
N GLY A 18 0.19 5.41 -5.97
CA GLY A 18 -0.60 5.84 -7.12
C GLY A 18 0.15 6.78 -8.06
N GLU A 19 0.86 7.77 -7.51
CA GLU A 19 1.72 8.68 -8.28
C GLU A 19 2.83 7.94 -9.04
N MET A 20 3.43 6.89 -8.46
CA MET A 20 4.49 6.11 -9.11
C MET A 20 3.97 5.23 -10.25
N VAL A 21 2.77 4.67 -10.10
CA VAL A 21 2.23 3.69 -11.05
C VAL A 21 1.14 4.24 -11.97
N GLY A 22 0.80 5.53 -11.84
CA GLY A 22 -0.20 6.21 -12.67
C GLY A 22 -1.66 5.90 -12.31
N TYR A 23 -1.94 5.47 -11.06
CA TYR A 23 -3.29 5.14 -10.61
C TYR A 23 -3.78 6.06 -9.50
N SER A 24 -5.11 6.18 -9.39
CA SER A 24 -5.73 6.90 -8.28
C SER A 24 -5.52 6.18 -6.95
N GLU A 25 -5.52 6.91 -5.83
CA GLU A 25 -5.46 6.34 -4.48
C GLU A 25 -6.59 5.32 -4.22
N LYS A 26 -7.77 5.55 -4.80
CA LYS A 26 -8.92 4.63 -4.72
C LYS A 26 -8.63 3.32 -5.44
N THR A 27 -8.00 3.38 -6.61
CA THR A 27 -7.60 2.21 -7.39
C THR A 27 -6.55 1.40 -6.62
N ILE A 28 -5.54 2.06 -6.05
CA ILE A 28 -4.53 1.39 -5.20
C ILE A 28 -5.17 0.71 -4.00
N SER A 29 -6.13 1.38 -3.34
CA SER A 29 -6.85 0.79 -2.21
C SER A 29 -7.57 -0.51 -2.59
N LYS A 30 -8.24 -0.53 -3.76
CA LYS A 30 -8.90 -1.74 -4.27
C LYS A 30 -7.91 -2.86 -4.56
N TYR A 31 -6.81 -2.56 -5.24
CA TYR A 31 -5.80 -3.57 -5.55
C TYR A 31 -5.17 -4.18 -4.30
N ILE A 32 -4.87 -3.37 -3.28
CA ILE A 32 -4.36 -3.88 -2.00
C ILE A 32 -5.39 -4.80 -1.32
N GLN A 33 -6.68 -4.44 -1.35
CA GLN A 33 -7.75 -5.27 -0.81
C GLN A 33 -7.92 -6.60 -1.58
N GLU A 34 -7.81 -6.57 -2.91
CA GLU A 34 -7.91 -7.76 -3.77
C GLU A 34 -6.73 -8.73 -3.59
N ILE A 35 -5.54 -8.21 -3.28
CA ILE A 35 -4.36 -9.02 -2.97
C ILE A 35 -4.56 -9.82 -1.66
N GLY A 36 -5.26 -9.23 -0.68
CA GLY A 36 -5.71 -9.93 0.53
C GLY A 36 -4.63 -10.23 1.58
N ASN A 37 -3.35 -10.32 1.21
CA ASN A 37 -2.23 -10.60 2.14
C ASN A 37 -1.45 -9.35 2.58
N ILE A 38 -2.03 -8.15 2.40
CA ILE A 38 -1.41 -6.88 2.82
C ILE A 38 -2.39 -6.14 3.74
N ARG A 39 -1.90 -5.70 4.89
CA ARG A 39 -2.68 -4.93 5.86
C ARG A 39 -1.97 -3.65 6.29
N TYR A 40 -2.75 -2.59 6.56
CA TYR A 40 -2.21 -1.37 7.16
C TYR A 40 -2.38 -1.42 8.67
N VAL A 41 -1.27 -1.33 9.41
CA VAL A 41 -1.23 -1.38 10.87
C VAL A 41 -0.93 0.00 11.43
N GLY A 42 -1.62 0.38 12.50
CA GLY A 42 -1.49 1.70 13.13
C GLY A 42 -2.53 2.73 12.66
N ARG A 43 -2.30 4.00 12.97
CA ARG A 43 -3.23 5.10 12.69
C ARG A 43 -2.52 6.31 12.10
N GLY A 44 -3.17 6.97 11.15
CA GLY A 44 -2.69 8.22 10.56
C GLY A 44 -1.29 8.06 9.96
N LYS A 45 -0.44 9.08 10.13
CA LYS A 45 0.92 9.11 9.58
C LYS A 45 1.90 8.14 10.25
N ALA A 46 1.53 7.56 11.39
CA ALA A 46 2.38 6.64 12.14
C ALA A 46 2.15 5.17 11.77
N GLY A 47 1.19 4.86 10.89
CA GLY A 47 0.94 3.50 10.45
C GLY A 47 1.89 3.04 9.34
N HIS A 48 1.97 1.73 9.16
CA HIS A 48 2.80 1.05 8.16
C HIS A 48 2.06 -0.14 7.55
N TRP A 49 2.54 -0.62 6.42
CA TRP A 49 2.06 -1.83 5.78
C TRP A 49 2.78 -3.06 6.32
N GLU A 50 2.02 -4.12 6.54
CA GLU A 50 2.51 -5.47 6.81
C GLU A 50 2.02 -6.39 5.70
N ILE A 51 2.86 -7.35 5.34
CA ILE A 51 2.55 -8.38 4.36
C ILE A 51 2.54 -9.69 5.13
N ASP A 52 1.39 -10.35 5.15
CA ASP A 52 1.23 -11.68 5.72
C ASP A 52 1.77 -12.70 4.69
N GLU A 53 2.69 -13.58 5.11
CA GLU A 53 3.24 -14.69 4.30
C GLU A 53 2.26 -15.87 4.20
#